data_AF-A0A1V6DFD1-F1
#
_entry.id   AF-A0A1V6DFD1-F1
#
_cell.length_a   1.000
_cell.length_b   1.000
_cell.length_c   1.000
_cell.angle_alpha   90.00
_cell.angle_beta   90.00
_cell.angle_gamma   90.00
#
_symmetry.space_group_name_H-M   'P 1'
#
loop_
_entity.id
_entity.type
_entity.pdbx_description
1 polymer ?
#
loop_
_entity_poly.entity_id
_entity_poly.type
_entity_poly.pdbx_seq_one_letter_code
_entity_poly.pdbx_strand_id
1 'polypeptide(L)'
;MTRFAISVAVVWVLLCGVSPAAEPGGKGAAPAFQPGAKPGEFTFDTGALSGTLRPGGRSAGLTPLRVGGQQIAGAYGILSHYRLLTPTVRYGHAAWDIPSTATLADGAVEARWPAAKDRPFEMHARYAWAAGDTLDVVSTVKAQADLPRFEMFLASYFSGFERAFAYAQPEGGQPGFVEAVKERGVWQMFPRDARAVTLIQDGRWKLPPHPVDWAILPRQAGALAMRRDAKTGLVALVMARPGDCFALAMPFGAEGHRSLYLCLLGRDIPAGQSATAHARLVVAKDLSDRQAVERYEQFLKDVARDSAPKP
;
A
#
# COMPACT_ATOMS: atom_id res chain seq x y z
N MET A 1 -66.17 46.65 43.89
CA MET A 1 -66.40 46.67 42.44
C MET A 1 -65.05 46.74 41.75
N THR A 2 -64.72 45.67 41.06
CA THR A 2 -63.38 45.21 40.74
C THR A 2 -62.88 45.82 39.43
N ARG A 3 -61.69 46.44 39.43
CA ARG A 3 -61.00 46.93 38.22
C ARG A 3 -60.19 45.78 37.61
N PHE A 4 -60.51 45.36 36.40
CA PHE A 4 -59.68 44.46 35.59
C PHE A 4 -58.86 45.30 34.60
N ALA A 5 -57.53 45.20 34.70
CA ALA A 5 -56.59 45.68 33.71
C ALA A 5 -56.30 44.55 32.71
N ILE A 6 -56.40 44.84 31.42
CA ILE A 6 -56.03 43.91 30.34
C ILE A 6 -54.58 44.22 29.95
N SER A 7 -53.66 43.31 30.29
CA SER A 7 -52.29 43.33 29.80
C SER A 7 -52.22 42.61 28.46
N VAL A 8 -51.82 43.32 27.41
CA VAL A 8 -51.52 42.74 26.08
C VAL A 8 -50.11 42.15 26.13
N ALA A 9 -50.00 40.83 26.05
CA ALA A 9 -48.72 40.14 25.89
C ALA A 9 -48.37 40.08 24.39
N VAL A 10 -47.28 40.72 24.00
CA VAL A 10 -46.68 40.59 22.66
C VAL A 10 -45.85 39.30 22.64
N VAL A 11 -46.33 38.29 21.90
CA VAL A 11 -45.58 37.05 21.64
C VAL A 11 -44.64 37.29 20.47
N TRP A 12 -43.33 37.30 20.72
CA TRP A 12 -42.31 37.20 19.68
C TRP A 12 -42.19 35.74 19.24
N VAL A 13 -42.66 35.43 18.04
CA VAL A 13 -42.38 34.15 17.38
C VAL A 13 -40.99 34.27 16.74
N LEU A 14 -39.98 33.63 17.36
CA LEU A 14 -38.72 33.37 16.69
C LEU A 14 -38.94 32.30 15.61
N LEU A 15 -38.97 32.74 14.36
CA LEU A 15 -38.80 31.87 13.19
C LEU A 15 -37.32 31.42 13.16
N CYS A 16 -37.04 30.26 13.75
CA CYS A 16 -35.80 29.54 13.47
C CYS A 16 -35.82 29.12 12.00
N GLY A 17 -35.09 29.85 11.16
CA GLY A 17 -34.81 29.43 9.80
C GLY A 17 -34.10 28.09 9.83
N VAL A 18 -34.80 27.04 9.39
CA VAL A 18 -34.20 25.74 9.13
C VAL A 18 -33.38 25.92 7.85
N SER A 19 -32.08 26.14 8.00
CA SER A 19 -31.16 26.04 6.86
C SER A 19 -31.28 24.62 6.29
N PRO A 20 -31.52 24.46 4.98
CA PRO A 20 -31.51 23.14 4.37
C PRO A 20 -30.12 22.54 4.61
N ALA A 21 -30.10 21.30 5.10
CA ALA A 21 -28.90 20.50 5.24
C ALA A 21 -28.17 20.51 3.89
N ALA A 22 -26.92 20.95 3.89
CA ALA A 22 -26.08 20.89 2.72
C ALA A 22 -25.93 19.43 2.29
N GLU A 23 -26.50 19.08 1.14
CA GLU A 23 -26.15 17.86 0.44
C GLU A 23 -24.64 17.84 0.18
N PRO A 24 -23.92 16.72 0.38
CA PRO A 24 -22.54 16.59 -0.08
C PRO A 24 -22.56 16.36 -1.60
N GLY A 25 -22.93 17.41 -2.33
CA GLY A 25 -22.94 17.49 -3.78
C GLY A 25 -21.75 18.32 -4.26
N GLY A 26 -20.58 17.70 -4.32
CA GLY A 26 -19.43 18.24 -5.04
C GLY A 26 -18.70 17.11 -5.72
N LYS A 27 -18.77 17.03 -7.06
CA LYS A 27 -17.75 16.32 -7.85
C LYS A 27 -16.44 17.08 -7.65
N GLY A 28 -15.78 16.81 -6.52
CA GLY A 28 -14.44 17.31 -6.24
C GLY A 28 -13.49 16.86 -7.34
N ALA A 29 -12.48 17.68 -7.63
CA ALA A 29 -11.39 17.27 -8.51
C ALA A 29 -10.85 15.90 -8.05
N ALA A 30 -10.45 15.06 -9.01
CA ALA A 30 -9.87 13.76 -8.69
C ALA A 30 -8.71 13.94 -7.70
N PRO A 31 -8.57 13.06 -6.70
CA PRO A 31 -7.48 13.15 -5.73
C PRO A 31 -6.13 13.14 -6.47
N ALA A 32 -5.22 14.02 -6.05
CA ALA A 32 -3.97 14.27 -6.75
C ALA A 32 -2.84 14.64 -5.78
N PHE A 33 -1.62 14.32 -6.18
CA PHE A 33 -0.42 14.86 -5.55
C PHE A 33 -0.18 16.31 -5.95
N GLN A 34 0.45 17.06 -5.05
CA GLN A 34 0.88 18.44 -5.24
C GLN A 34 2.37 18.55 -4.90
N PRO A 35 3.11 19.53 -5.46
CA PRO A 35 4.48 19.80 -5.03
C PRO A 35 4.53 20.10 -3.53
N GLY A 36 5.47 19.49 -2.82
CA GLY A 36 5.73 19.74 -1.41
C GLY A 36 6.60 20.98 -1.17
N ALA A 37 6.91 21.25 0.09
CA ALA A 37 7.71 22.40 0.49
C ALA A 37 9.20 22.25 0.12
N LYS A 38 9.66 21.00 -0.09
CA LYS A 38 11.05 20.67 -0.43
C LYS A 38 11.14 20.08 -1.84
N PRO A 39 12.25 20.29 -2.55
CA PRO A 39 12.46 19.66 -3.86
C PRO A 39 12.30 18.14 -3.81
N GLY A 40 11.52 17.58 -4.74
CA GLY A 40 11.28 16.13 -4.85
C GLY A 40 10.32 15.54 -3.82
N GLU A 41 9.73 16.37 -2.95
CA GLU A 41 8.66 16.01 -2.02
C GLU A 41 7.30 16.30 -2.66
N PHE A 42 6.30 15.47 -2.36
CA PHE A 42 4.94 15.66 -2.85
C PHE A 42 3.93 15.48 -1.72
N THR A 43 3.01 16.41 -1.57
CA THR A 43 1.94 16.36 -0.57
C THR A 43 0.62 15.94 -1.21
N PHE A 44 -0.32 15.50 -0.40
CA PHE A 44 -1.68 15.22 -0.83
C PHE A 44 -2.66 15.41 0.33
N ASP A 45 -3.88 15.77 -0.01
CA ASP A 45 -5.06 15.67 0.84
C ASP A 45 -6.22 15.24 -0.06
N THR A 46 -6.78 14.08 0.25
CA THR A 46 -7.87 13.46 -0.51
C THR A 46 -9.22 13.59 0.20
N GLY A 47 -9.25 14.28 1.34
CA GLY A 47 -10.39 14.31 2.27
C GLY A 47 -10.46 13.08 3.19
N ALA A 48 -10.08 11.89 2.71
CA ALA A 48 -10.01 10.68 3.53
C ALA A 48 -8.60 10.46 4.11
N LEU A 49 -7.58 10.69 3.28
CA LEU A 49 -6.17 10.51 3.58
C LEU A 49 -5.38 11.78 3.27
N SER A 50 -4.42 12.09 4.12
CA SER A 50 -3.47 13.19 3.88
C SER A 50 -2.05 12.80 4.26
N GLY A 51 -1.06 13.46 3.66
CA GLY A 51 0.32 13.13 3.94
C GLY A 51 1.33 13.59 2.89
N THR A 52 2.44 12.86 2.87
CA THR A 52 3.59 13.18 2.04
C THR A 52 4.16 11.91 1.40
N LEU A 53 4.37 11.95 0.10
CA LEU A 53 5.19 11.03 -0.66
C LEU A 53 6.60 11.62 -0.77
N ARG A 54 7.63 10.79 -0.58
CA ARG A 54 9.06 11.17 -0.68
C ARG A 54 9.44 12.37 0.21
N PRO A 55 9.25 12.29 1.53
CA PRO A 55 9.58 13.39 2.45
C PRO A 55 11.06 13.79 2.33
N GLY A 56 11.30 15.07 2.09
CA GLY A 56 12.62 15.63 1.81
C GLY A 56 13.28 15.09 0.54
N GLY A 57 12.49 14.66 -0.45
CA GLY A 57 12.97 14.12 -1.72
C GLY A 57 13.52 12.69 -1.65
N ARG A 58 13.46 12.03 -0.48
CA ARG A 58 13.97 10.66 -0.29
C ARG A 58 13.08 9.64 -0.99
N SER A 59 13.67 8.54 -1.42
CA SER A 59 13.00 7.40 -2.08
C SER A 59 12.06 6.58 -1.16
N ALA A 60 11.66 7.15 -0.02
CA ALA A 60 10.68 6.53 0.87
C ALA A 60 9.25 6.66 0.31
N GLY A 61 8.39 5.73 0.68
CA GLY A 61 6.95 5.75 0.35
C GLY A 61 6.19 6.87 1.09
N LEU A 62 4.90 6.66 1.34
CA LEU A 62 4.07 7.63 2.05
C LEU A 62 4.48 7.70 3.52
N THR A 63 5.07 8.81 3.95
CA THR A 63 5.32 9.10 5.35
C THR A 63 5.55 10.59 5.59
N PRO A 64 4.73 11.25 6.44
CA PRO A 64 3.59 10.69 7.14
C PRO A 64 2.43 10.34 6.17
N LEU A 65 1.65 9.31 6.52
CA LEU A 65 0.30 9.06 5.99
C LEU A 65 -0.66 9.15 7.17
N ARG A 66 -1.77 9.88 7.01
CA ARG A 66 -2.72 10.18 8.07
C ARG A 66 -4.17 9.87 7.68
N VAL A 67 -4.97 9.53 8.69
CA VAL A 67 -6.44 9.42 8.62
C VAL A 67 -7.01 10.30 9.73
N GLY A 68 -7.82 11.33 9.38
CA GLY A 68 -8.38 12.25 10.38
C GLY A 68 -7.32 12.88 11.30
N GLY A 69 -6.13 13.16 10.77
CA GLY A 69 -4.99 13.71 11.53
C GLY A 69 -4.12 12.67 12.27
N GLN A 70 -4.59 11.44 12.47
CA GLN A 70 -3.80 10.37 13.08
C GLN A 70 -2.79 9.79 12.08
N GLN A 71 -1.51 9.73 12.44
CA GLN A 71 -0.49 9.08 11.63
C GLN A 71 -0.60 7.55 11.69
N ILE A 72 -0.69 6.93 10.51
CA ILE A 72 -0.76 5.48 10.33
C ILE A 72 0.47 4.89 9.63
N ALA A 73 1.31 5.72 9.01
CA ALA A 73 2.61 5.28 8.50
C ALA A 73 3.66 5.19 9.63
N GLY A 74 4.43 4.11 9.61
CA GLY A 74 5.64 3.93 10.39
C GLY A 74 6.87 4.62 9.76
N ALA A 75 8.04 4.38 10.34
CA ALA A 75 9.27 5.11 10.04
C ALA A 75 9.74 5.00 8.57
N TYR A 76 9.51 3.86 7.92
CA TYR A 76 9.93 3.60 6.53
C TYR A 76 8.81 3.81 5.51
N GLY A 77 7.63 4.25 5.98
CA GLY A 77 6.49 4.61 5.14
C GLY A 77 5.69 3.43 4.58
N ILE A 78 4.65 3.79 3.83
CA ILE A 78 3.72 2.88 3.16
C ILE A 78 4.04 2.83 1.66
N LEU A 79 4.04 1.62 1.08
CA LEU A 79 4.40 1.36 -0.32
C LEU A 79 5.79 1.89 -0.70
N SER A 80 6.79 1.59 0.12
CA SER A 80 8.19 1.94 -0.06
C SER A 80 8.97 0.79 -0.70
N HIS A 81 9.73 1.05 -1.77
CA HIS A 81 10.59 0.04 -2.38
C HIS A 81 11.72 -0.34 -1.44
N TYR A 82 11.87 -1.64 -1.13
CA TYR A 82 12.76 -2.11 -0.08
C TYR A 82 13.88 -3.02 -0.59
N ARG A 83 13.67 -4.33 -0.64
CA ARG A 83 14.68 -5.31 -1.05
C ARG A 83 14.62 -5.51 -2.56
N LEU A 84 15.79 -5.44 -3.17
CA LEU A 84 16.02 -5.75 -4.58
C LEU A 84 17.04 -6.89 -4.62
N LEU A 85 16.65 -8.04 -5.16
CA LEU A 85 17.42 -9.28 -5.02
C LEU A 85 17.49 -10.06 -6.33
N THR A 86 18.63 -10.72 -6.53
CA THR A 86 18.80 -11.93 -7.34
C THR A 86 19.31 -13.05 -6.43
N PRO A 87 19.44 -14.32 -6.88
CA PRO A 87 19.88 -15.43 -6.02
C PRO A 87 21.17 -15.15 -5.23
N THR A 88 22.10 -14.37 -5.81
CA THR A 88 23.43 -14.15 -5.25
C THR A 88 23.72 -12.70 -4.90
N VAL A 89 22.84 -11.76 -5.24
CA VAL A 89 23.09 -10.32 -5.03
C VAL A 89 21.90 -9.66 -4.34
N ARG A 90 22.21 -8.85 -3.32
CA ARG A 90 21.30 -7.84 -2.78
C ARG A 90 21.77 -6.46 -3.25
N TYR A 91 20.91 -5.76 -3.98
CA TYR A 91 21.25 -4.45 -4.54
C TYR A 91 21.01 -3.36 -3.52
N GLY A 92 22.10 -2.93 -2.87
CA GLY A 92 22.08 -1.93 -1.80
C GLY A 92 21.49 -2.45 -0.49
N HIS A 93 21.41 -1.55 0.50
CA HIS A 93 20.79 -1.87 1.78
C HIS A 93 19.26 -1.95 1.65
N ALA A 94 18.65 -0.89 1.09
CA ALA A 94 17.25 -0.77 0.75
C ALA A 94 17.09 0.18 -0.44
N ALA A 95 16.07 -0.01 -1.28
CA ALA A 95 15.87 0.84 -2.45
C ALA A 95 15.51 2.29 -2.09
N TRP A 96 14.98 2.53 -0.88
CA TRP A 96 14.75 3.87 -0.36
C TRP A 96 16.04 4.64 -0.01
N ASP A 97 17.19 3.96 0.12
CA ASP A 97 18.51 4.59 0.31
C ASP A 97 19.18 4.91 -1.04
N ILE A 98 18.67 4.36 -2.14
CA ILE A 98 19.23 4.55 -3.47
C ILE A 98 18.83 5.95 -3.99
N PRO A 99 19.78 6.74 -4.52
CA PRO A 99 19.48 8.00 -5.19
C PRO A 99 18.44 7.82 -6.28
N SER A 100 17.43 8.69 -6.28
CA SER A 100 16.38 8.72 -7.29
C SER A 100 15.88 10.14 -7.52
N THR A 101 15.27 10.36 -8.66
CA THR A 101 14.55 11.59 -8.98
C THR A 101 13.05 11.31 -9.06
N ALA A 102 12.23 12.35 -9.02
CA ALA A 102 10.80 12.20 -9.22
C ALA A 102 10.20 13.43 -9.91
N THR A 103 9.17 13.19 -10.72
CA THR A 103 8.41 14.23 -11.42
C THR A 103 6.92 14.10 -11.08
N LEU A 104 6.22 15.23 -11.07
CA LEU A 104 4.77 15.28 -10.95
C LEU A 104 4.16 15.61 -12.31
N ALA A 105 3.25 14.77 -12.78
CA ALA A 105 2.49 14.99 -14.01
C ALA A 105 1.08 14.41 -13.85
N ASP A 106 0.06 15.19 -14.23
CA ASP A 106 -1.35 14.80 -14.17
C ASP A 106 -1.79 14.30 -12.78
N GLY A 107 -1.31 14.98 -11.73
CA GLY A 107 -1.63 14.62 -10.34
C GLY A 107 -0.99 13.33 -9.82
N ALA A 108 -0.13 12.68 -10.62
CA ALA A 108 0.58 11.46 -10.27
C ALA A 108 2.10 11.69 -10.24
N VAL A 109 2.78 10.94 -9.37
CA VAL A 109 4.23 11.07 -9.18
C VAL A 109 4.93 9.89 -9.83
N GLU A 110 5.91 10.15 -10.68
CA GLU A 110 6.81 9.13 -11.22
C GLU A 110 8.20 9.27 -10.59
N ALA A 111 8.62 8.27 -9.83
CA ALA A 111 9.97 8.16 -9.29
C ALA A 111 10.85 7.29 -10.19
N ARG A 112 12.12 7.66 -10.35
CA ARG A 112 13.09 6.97 -11.20
C ARG A 112 14.42 6.76 -10.49
N TRP A 113 14.88 5.52 -10.48
CA TRP A 113 16.20 5.10 -10.05
C TRP A 113 16.98 4.71 -11.31
N PRO A 114 18.01 5.48 -11.72
CA PRO A 114 18.82 5.14 -12.88
C PRO A 114 19.59 3.85 -12.63
N ALA A 115 20.04 3.18 -13.70
CA ALA A 115 21.01 2.10 -13.54
C ALA A 115 22.36 2.62 -13.04
N ALA A 116 23.11 1.73 -12.41
CA ALA A 116 24.47 1.97 -11.96
C ALA A 116 25.32 0.70 -12.14
N LYS A 117 26.64 0.80 -12.02
CA LYS A 117 27.56 -0.33 -12.21
C LYS A 117 27.23 -1.51 -11.27
N ASP A 118 26.88 -1.22 -10.03
CA ASP A 118 26.51 -2.18 -8.99
C ASP A 118 25.03 -2.58 -9.03
N ARG A 119 24.23 -1.95 -9.90
CA ARG A 119 22.80 -2.16 -10.06
C ARG A 119 22.44 -2.04 -11.55
N PRO A 120 22.62 -3.11 -12.35
CA PRO A 120 22.53 -3.06 -13.81
C PRO A 120 21.06 -3.10 -14.28
N PHE A 121 20.25 -2.21 -13.73
CA PHE A 121 18.85 -2.03 -14.07
C PHE A 121 18.35 -0.65 -13.67
N GLU A 122 17.41 -0.15 -14.47
CA GLU A 122 16.60 1.02 -14.13
C GLU A 122 15.35 0.55 -13.40
N MET A 123 14.89 1.34 -12.43
CA MET A 123 13.60 1.12 -11.76
C MET A 123 12.76 2.39 -11.82
N HIS A 124 11.48 2.24 -12.12
CA HIS A 124 10.49 3.30 -12.21
C HIS A 124 9.31 2.94 -11.31
N ALA A 125 8.72 3.91 -10.64
CA ALA A 125 7.49 3.72 -9.88
C ALA A 125 6.54 4.91 -10.09
N ARG A 126 5.33 4.64 -10.58
CA ARG A 126 4.26 5.62 -10.70
C ARG A 126 3.27 5.45 -9.56
N TYR A 127 3.07 6.51 -8.78
CA TYR A 127 2.10 6.62 -7.71
C TYR A 127 0.92 7.48 -8.17
N ALA A 128 -0.30 6.95 -8.15
CA ALA A 128 -1.49 7.65 -8.60
C ALA A 128 -2.69 7.33 -7.70
N TRP A 129 -3.39 8.37 -7.23
CA TRP A 129 -4.62 8.19 -6.47
C TRP A 129 -5.75 7.73 -7.41
N ALA A 130 -6.37 6.60 -7.08
CA ALA A 130 -7.52 6.07 -7.82
C ALA A 130 -8.85 6.49 -7.16
N ALA A 131 -8.84 6.71 -5.86
CA ALA A 131 -9.94 7.24 -5.06
C ALA A 131 -9.38 7.89 -3.78
N GLY A 132 -10.23 8.52 -2.97
CA GLY A 132 -9.74 9.21 -1.77
C GLY A 132 -9.12 8.28 -0.73
N ASP A 133 -9.54 7.02 -0.69
CA ASP A 133 -9.01 5.98 0.19
C ASP A 133 -8.01 5.04 -0.49
N THR A 134 -7.72 5.24 -1.79
CA THR A 134 -7.10 4.24 -2.65
C THR A 134 -5.94 4.82 -3.47
N LEU A 135 -4.74 4.27 -3.28
CA LEU A 135 -3.54 4.61 -4.04
C LEU A 135 -3.04 3.42 -4.86
N ASP A 136 -2.79 3.64 -6.13
CA ASP A 136 -2.14 2.69 -7.03
C ASP A 136 -0.64 2.97 -7.19
N VAL A 137 0.13 1.89 -7.28
CA VAL A 137 1.56 1.91 -7.58
C VAL A 137 1.87 0.94 -8.70
N VAL A 138 2.42 1.45 -9.79
CA VAL A 138 2.95 0.65 -10.89
C VAL A 138 4.47 0.75 -10.89
N SER A 139 5.15 -0.38 -10.69
CA SER A 139 6.61 -0.44 -10.64
C SER A 139 7.15 -1.21 -11.84
N THR A 140 8.12 -0.63 -12.55
CA THR A 140 8.75 -1.26 -13.71
C THR A 140 10.26 -1.32 -13.50
N VAL A 141 10.84 -2.47 -13.80
CA VAL A 141 12.29 -2.69 -13.82
C VAL A 141 12.71 -2.98 -15.25
N LYS A 142 13.71 -2.26 -15.74
CA LYS A 142 14.34 -2.50 -17.05
C LYS A 142 15.76 -2.99 -16.85
N ALA A 143 16.04 -4.19 -17.31
CA ALA A 143 17.33 -4.85 -17.14
C ALA A 143 18.36 -4.34 -18.16
N GLN A 144 19.57 -4.00 -17.69
CA GLN A 144 20.74 -3.75 -18.55
C GLN A 144 21.66 -4.96 -18.64
N ALA A 145 21.54 -5.89 -17.70
CA ALA A 145 22.13 -7.23 -17.72
C ALA A 145 21.07 -8.24 -17.28
N ASP A 146 21.27 -9.52 -17.54
CA ASP A 146 20.35 -10.57 -17.10
C ASP A 146 20.15 -10.51 -15.58
N LEU A 147 18.90 -10.43 -15.13
CA LEU A 147 18.51 -10.45 -13.73
C LEU A 147 17.79 -11.78 -13.44
N PRO A 148 18.51 -12.84 -13.06
CA PRO A 148 17.90 -14.14 -12.80
C PRO A 148 17.01 -14.05 -11.56
N ARG A 149 15.76 -14.49 -11.69
CA ARG A 149 14.75 -14.57 -10.63
C ARG A 149 14.69 -13.30 -9.80
N PHE A 150 14.68 -12.14 -10.45
CA PHE A 150 14.72 -10.84 -9.79
C PHE A 150 13.50 -10.61 -8.91
N GLU A 151 13.72 -10.10 -7.70
CA GLU A 151 12.67 -9.75 -6.74
C GLU A 151 12.71 -8.27 -6.36
N MET A 152 11.52 -7.73 -6.16
CA MET A 152 11.33 -6.37 -5.66
C MET A 152 10.30 -6.37 -4.54
N PHE A 153 10.72 -6.03 -3.33
CA PHE A 153 9.80 -5.91 -2.19
C PHE A 153 9.20 -4.52 -2.17
N LEU A 154 7.87 -4.44 -2.18
CA LEU A 154 7.14 -3.22 -1.88
C LEU A 154 6.62 -3.32 -0.45
N ALA A 155 7.21 -2.52 0.44
CA ALA A 155 7.01 -2.60 1.87
C ALA A 155 6.05 -1.54 2.38
N SER A 156 5.19 -1.91 3.32
CA SER A 156 4.33 -0.97 4.03
C SER A 156 4.49 -1.16 5.53
N TYR A 157 5.04 -0.15 6.21
CA TYR A 157 5.26 -0.14 7.65
C TYR A 157 4.18 0.69 8.32
N PHE A 158 3.42 0.09 9.23
CA PHE A 158 2.28 0.74 9.88
C PHE A 158 2.62 1.20 11.31
N SER A 159 1.95 2.26 11.77
CA SER A 159 1.86 2.66 13.17
C SER A 159 0.45 2.32 13.68
N GLY A 160 0.34 1.59 14.79
CA GLY A 160 -0.91 0.95 15.19
C GLY A 160 -1.16 -0.36 14.44
N PHE A 161 -2.41 -0.79 14.27
CA PHE A 161 -2.77 -2.04 13.56
C PHE A 161 -2.11 -3.32 14.13
N GLU A 162 -2.58 -3.75 15.29
CA GLU A 162 -2.01 -4.89 16.03
C GLU A 162 -2.28 -6.26 15.39
N ARG A 163 -3.18 -6.34 14.41
CA ARG A 163 -3.53 -7.60 13.74
C ARG A 163 -3.18 -7.54 12.27
N ALA A 164 -2.61 -8.63 11.76
CA ALA A 164 -2.16 -8.78 10.38
C ALA A 164 -2.71 -10.07 9.78
N PHE A 165 -3.09 -10.04 8.51
CA PHE A 165 -3.72 -11.16 7.82
C PHE A 165 -3.23 -11.26 6.39
N ALA A 166 -3.16 -12.48 5.87
CA ALA A 166 -3.05 -12.75 4.44
C ALA A 166 -4.31 -13.46 3.95
N TYR A 167 -4.77 -13.14 2.75
CA TYR A 167 -5.81 -13.91 2.09
C TYR A 167 -5.20 -15.19 1.54
N ALA A 168 -5.44 -16.30 2.22
CA ALA A 168 -4.76 -17.57 1.98
C ALA A 168 -5.75 -18.73 1.86
N GLN A 169 -5.28 -19.81 1.25
CA GLN A 169 -6.02 -21.06 1.15
C GLN A 169 -5.32 -22.12 2.02
N PRO A 170 -5.88 -22.46 3.19
CA PRO A 170 -5.45 -23.61 3.98
C PRO A 170 -5.62 -24.92 3.18
N GLU A 171 -4.81 -25.92 3.50
CA GLU A 171 -4.93 -27.24 2.90
C GLU A 171 -6.32 -27.85 3.19
N GLY A 172 -7.02 -28.29 2.13
CA GLY A 172 -8.39 -28.80 2.23
C GLY A 172 -9.46 -27.76 2.62
N GLY A 173 -9.09 -26.49 2.76
CA GLY A 173 -9.98 -25.40 3.18
C GLY A 173 -10.41 -24.47 2.05
N GLN A 174 -11.41 -23.65 2.36
CA GLN A 174 -11.81 -22.54 1.49
C GLN A 174 -10.88 -21.33 1.69
N PRO A 175 -10.67 -20.50 0.65
CA PRO A 175 -9.98 -19.23 0.78
C PRO A 175 -10.55 -18.33 1.89
N GLY A 176 -9.67 -17.73 2.69
CA GLY A 176 -10.05 -16.83 3.78
C GLY A 176 -8.88 -16.04 4.33
N PHE A 177 -9.16 -15.08 5.22
CA PHE A 177 -8.10 -14.36 5.91
C PHE A 177 -7.49 -15.21 7.02
N VAL A 178 -6.19 -15.45 6.91
CA VAL A 178 -5.39 -16.20 7.86
C VAL A 178 -4.57 -15.20 8.66
N GLU A 179 -4.81 -15.13 9.97
CA GLU A 179 -4.07 -14.23 10.86
C GLU A 179 -2.60 -14.66 11.02
N ALA A 180 -1.70 -13.69 10.96
CA ALA A 180 -0.30 -13.86 11.26
C ALA A 180 -0.08 -13.78 12.78
N VAL A 181 -0.15 -14.93 13.44
CA VAL A 181 0.03 -15.10 14.89
C VAL A 181 1.42 -15.63 15.21
N LYS A 182 1.95 -15.32 16.39
CA LYS A 182 3.37 -15.60 16.74
C LYS A 182 3.70 -17.09 16.71
N GLU A 183 2.72 -17.94 16.99
CA GLU A 183 2.82 -19.41 17.02
C GLU A 183 3.16 -19.98 15.63
N ARG A 184 2.91 -19.20 14.57
CA ARG A 184 3.23 -19.55 13.18
C ARG A 184 4.59 -19.00 12.72
N GLY A 185 5.36 -18.41 13.63
CA GLY A 185 6.69 -17.83 13.35
C GLY A 185 6.71 -16.31 13.52
N VAL A 186 7.90 -15.76 13.77
CA VAL A 186 8.08 -14.31 13.92
C VAL A 186 7.88 -13.60 12.59
N TRP A 187 8.51 -14.11 11.54
CA TRP A 187 8.39 -13.65 10.15
C TRP A 187 7.73 -14.73 9.33
N GLN A 188 6.64 -14.38 8.65
CA GLN A 188 5.74 -15.33 8.01
C GLN A 188 5.57 -14.97 6.55
N MET A 189 5.45 -16.00 5.71
CA MET A 189 5.27 -15.80 4.29
C MET A 189 4.25 -16.78 3.70
N PHE A 190 3.37 -16.21 2.87
CA PHE A 190 2.30 -16.92 2.17
C PHE A 190 2.66 -16.96 0.67
N PRO A 191 3.28 -18.05 0.20
CA PRO A 191 3.75 -18.17 -1.18
C PRO A 191 2.57 -18.36 -2.15
N ARG A 192 2.75 -17.99 -3.42
CA ARG A 192 1.78 -18.29 -4.48
C ARG A 192 1.71 -19.78 -4.80
N ASP A 193 2.87 -20.41 -4.90
CA ASP A 193 3.00 -21.77 -5.42
C ASP A 193 4.30 -22.43 -4.94
N ALA A 194 4.55 -23.68 -5.34
CA ALA A 194 5.75 -24.42 -4.97
C ALA A 194 7.05 -23.80 -5.53
N ARG A 195 6.99 -23.12 -6.69
CA ARG A 195 8.17 -22.42 -7.25
C ARG A 195 8.53 -21.21 -6.40
N ALA A 196 7.53 -20.49 -5.90
CA ALA A 196 7.74 -19.41 -4.94
C ALA A 196 8.39 -19.93 -3.65
N VAL A 197 8.01 -21.11 -3.15
CA VAL A 197 8.68 -21.74 -1.99
C VAL A 197 10.16 -21.98 -2.26
N THR A 198 10.51 -22.55 -3.42
CA THR A 198 11.92 -22.73 -3.82
C THR A 198 12.67 -21.41 -3.87
N LEU A 199 12.04 -20.36 -4.40
CA LEU A 199 12.61 -19.02 -4.47
C LEU A 199 12.93 -18.46 -3.08
N ILE A 200 11.97 -18.57 -2.16
CA ILE A 200 12.08 -18.12 -0.76
C ILE A 200 13.25 -18.81 -0.03
N GLN A 201 13.42 -20.10 -0.30
CA GLN A 201 14.34 -20.98 0.43
C GLN A 201 15.73 -21.10 -0.21
N ASP A 202 16.00 -20.42 -1.33
CA ASP A 202 17.30 -20.54 -2.04
C ASP A 202 18.47 -19.79 -1.37
N GLY A 203 18.24 -19.24 -0.17
CA GLY A 203 19.26 -18.61 0.65
C GLY A 203 19.49 -17.13 0.38
N ARG A 204 18.95 -16.56 -0.71
CA ARG A 204 19.14 -15.13 -1.06
C ARG A 204 18.67 -14.16 0.05
N TRP A 205 17.76 -14.58 0.93
CA TRP A 205 17.25 -13.77 2.04
C TRP A 205 18.10 -13.83 3.30
N LYS A 206 19.18 -14.60 3.26
CA LYS A 206 20.27 -14.58 4.24
C LYS A 206 21.38 -13.61 3.89
N LEU A 207 21.34 -13.03 2.68
CA LEU A 207 22.30 -12.01 2.29
C LEU A 207 22.22 -10.81 3.25
N PRO A 208 23.37 -10.31 3.75
CA PRO A 208 23.42 -9.19 4.69
C PRO A 208 22.77 -7.92 4.12
N PRO A 209 22.44 -6.91 4.95
CA PRO A 209 22.72 -6.82 6.39
C PRO A 209 21.61 -7.35 7.31
N HIS A 210 20.45 -7.70 6.75
CA HIS A 210 19.27 -8.09 7.54
C HIS A 210 18.74 -9.46 7.10
N PRO A 211 19.43 -10.55 7.48
CA PRO A 211 18.95 -11.90 7.20
C PRO A 211 17.62 -12.12 7.92
N VAL A 212 16.69 -12.83 7.26
CA VAL A 212 15.38 -13.15 7.84
C VAL A 212 15.09 -14.64 7.66
N ASP A 213 14.60 -15.29 8.70
CA ASP A 213 14.06 -16.66 8.69
C ASP A 213 12.55 -16.60 8.49
N TRP A 214 12.06 -17.05 7.34
CA TRP A 214 10.64 -17.02 7.03
C TRP A 214 9.99 -18.37 7.30
N ALA A 215 8.97 -18.36 8.16
CA ALA A 215 8.05 -19.46 8.27
C ALA A 215 7.15 -19.50 7.03
N ILE A 216 7.17 -20.63 6.32
CA ILE A 216 6.31 -20.85 5.15
C ILE A 216 4.93 -21.27 5.63
N LEU A 217 3.93 -20.49 5.26
CA LEU A 217 2.53 -20.71 5.59
C LEU A 217 1.75 -21.20 4.37
N PRO A 218 0.44 -21.49 4.52
CA PRO A 218 -0.38 -21.90 3.38
C PRO A 218 -0.32 -20.90 2.22
N ARG A 219 -0.64 -21.39 1.03
CA ARG A 219 -0.54 -20.57 -0.19
C ARG A 219 -1.49 -19.39 -0.11
N GLN A 220 -1.07 -18.25 -0.66
CA GLN A 220 -1.98 -17.12 -0.86
C GLN A 220 -3.11 -17.55 -1.81
N ALA A 221 -4.36 -17.25 -1.47
CA ALA A 221 -5.51 -17.42 -2.38
C ALA A 221 -5.62 -16.25 -3.36
N GLY A 222 -5.03 -15.12 -2.99
CA GLY A 222 -4.82 -13.93 -3.80
C GLY A 222 -3.72 -13.09 -3.15
N ALA A 223 -3.07 -12.23 -3.92
CA ALA A 223 -2.05 -11.32 -3.38
C ALA A 223 -2.73 -10.14 -2.68
N LEU A 224 -3.33 -10.41 -1.51
CA LEU A 224 -4.04 -9.47 -0.65
C LEU A 224 -3.63 -9.70 0.81
N ALA A 225 -3.06 -8.66 1.43
CA ALA A 225 -2.73 -8.63 2.85
C ALA A 225 -3.45 -7.47 3.53
N MET A 226 -3.70 -7.64 4.83
CA MET A 226 -4.54 -6.74 5.60
C MET A 226 -3.93 -6.49 6.98
N ARG A 227 -4.10 -5.26 7.46
CA ARG A 227 -3.83 -4.83 8.83
C ARG A 227 -5.13 -4.28 9.41
N ARG A 228 -5.44 -4.62 10.66
CA ARG A 228 -6.62 -4.10 11.40
C ARG A 228 -6.23 -3.46 12.71
N ASP A 229 -6.85 -2.32 13.00
CA ASP A 229 -6.78 -1.64 14.28
C ASP A 229 -8.16 -1.68 14.95
N ALA A 230 -8.29 -2.54 15.97
CA ALA A 230 -9.56 -2.72 16.69
C ALA A 230 -10.00 -1.45 17.44
N LYS A 231 -9.07 -0.58 17.83
CA LYS A 231 -9.39 0.63 18.61
C LYS A 231 -10.09 1.69 17.76
N THR A 232 -9.70 1.81 16.50
CA THR A 232 -10.19 2.87 15.61
C THR A 232 -11.14 2.37 14.52
N GLY A 233 -11.27 1.05 14.38
CA GLY A 233 -11.99 0.41 13.27
C GLY A 233 -11.23 0.50 11.94
N LEU A 234 -10.01 1.04 11.91
CA LEU A 234 -9.26 1.19 10.67
C LEU A 234 -8.78 -0.16 10.13
N VAL A 235 -8.87 -0.30 8.81
CA VAL A 235 -8.40 -1.43 8.03
C VAL A 235 -7.53 -0.89 6.90
N ALA A 236 -6.31 -1.41 6.79
CA ALA A 236 -5.42 -1.14 5.67
C ALA A 236 -5.22 -2.42 4.87
N LEU A 237 -5.47 -2.34 3.55
CA LEU A 237 -5.25 -3.42 2.60
C LEU A 237 -4.06 -3.05 1.72
N VAL A 238 -3.16 -4.01 1.49
CA VAL A 238 -2.19 -3.93 0.39
C VAL A 238 -2.39 -5.14 -0.50
N MET A 239 -2.37 -4.90 -1.80
CA MET A 239 -2.67 -5.93 -2.79
C MET A 239 -1.84 -5.78 -4.05
N ALA A 240 -1.69 -6.87 -4.78
CA ALA A 240 -1.01 -6.91 -6.07
C ALA A 240 -1.71 -7.86 -7.03
N ARG A 241 -1.41 -7.74 -8.33
CA ARG A 241 -1.87 -8.72 -9.32
C ARG A 241 -1.22 -10.08 -9.00
N PRO A 242 -1.95 -11.22 -9.01
CA PRO A 242 -1.40 -12.53 -8.65
C PRO A 242 -0.15 -12.93 -9.46
N GLY A 243 -0.11 -12.58 -10.74
CA GLY A 243 1.04 -12.84 -11.62
C GLY A 243 2.28 -12.02 -11.27
N ASP A 244 2.09 -10.87 -10.61
CA ASP A 244 3.17 -9.92 -10.28
C ASP A 244 3.73 -10.17 -8.88
N CYS A 245 3.06 -10.94 -8.03
CA CYS A 245 3.42 -11.14 -6.63
C CYS A 245 3.57 -12.63 -6.30
N PHE A 246 4.80 -13.07 -6.03
CA PHE A 246 5.07 -14.48 -5.75
C PHE A 246 4.82 -14.86 -4.29
N ALA A 247 4.74 -13.88 -3.37
CA ALA A 247 4.40 -14.11 -1.98
C ALA A 247 3.93 -12.84 -1.26
N LEU A 248 3.11 -13.03 -0.23
CA LEU A 248 2.86 -12.01 0.81
C LEU A 248 3.74 -12.29 2.01
N ALA A 249 4.40 -11.28 2.55
CA ALA A 249 5.18 -11.41 3.77
C ALA A 249 4.72 -10.43 4.85
N MET A 250 4.83 -10.85 6.10
CA MET A 250 4.58 -10.02 7.27
C MET A 250 5.18 -10.67 8.51
N PRO A 251 5.56 -9.90 9.53
CA PRO A 251 5.73 -10.48 10.84
C PRO A 251 4.36 -10.76 11.48
N PHE A 252 4.35 -11.46 12.62
CA PHE A 252 3.12 -11.57 13.41
C PHE A 252 2.58 -10.18 13.83
N GLY A 253 1.29 -10.11 14.13
CA GLY A 253 0.57 -8.84 14.29
C GLY A 253 1.23 -7.80 15.21
N ALA A 254 1.57 -8.17 16.44
CA ALA A 254 2.13 -7.27 17.45
C ALA A 254 3.66 -7.09 17.37
N GLU A 255 4.33 -7.65 16.36
CA GLU A 255 5.75 -7.40 16.12
C GLU A 255 6.00 -5.93 15.77
N GLY A 256 7.12 -5.37 16.20
CA GLY A 256 7.39 -3.92 16.20
C GLY A 256 7.46 -3.26 14.82
N HIS A 257 7.83 -3.98 13.76
CA HIS A 257 7.87 -3.42 12.40
C HIS A 257 6.48 -3.20 11.83
N ARG A 258 5.50 -3.99 12.28
CA ARG A 258 4.09 -3.93 11.84
C ARG A 258 3.96 -3.86 10.32
N SER A 259 4.83 -4.55 9.61
CA SER A 259 4.96 -4.43 8.16
C SER A 259 4.04 -5.39 7.41
N LEU A 260 3.73 -5.02 6.16
CA LEU A 260 3.24 -5.91 5.11
C LEU A 260 4.16 -5.75 3.89
N TYR A 261 4.51 -6.85 3.25
CA TYR A 261 5.34 -6.87 2.05
C TYR A 261 4.59 -7.56 0.91
N LEU A 262 4.58 -6.89 -0.24
CA LEU A 262 4.29 -7.52 -1.52
C LEU A 262 5.64 -7.92 -2.12
N CYS A 263 5.88 -9.22 -2.26
CA CYS A 263 7.10 -9.74 -2.87
C CYS A 263 6.88 -9.85 -4.38
N LEU A 264 7.31 -8.82 -5.11
CA LEU A 264 6.99 -8.64 -6.52
C LEU A 264 8.01 -9.31 -7.45
N LEU A 265 7.54 -9.63 -8.66
CA LEU A 265 8.26 -10.26 -9.76
C LEU A 265 8.62 -11.72 -9.46
N GLY A 266 9.82 -11.99 -8.93
CA GLY A 266 10.29 -13.35 -8.65
C GLY A 266 10.54 -14.19 -9.91
N ARG A 267 10.98 -13.55 -11.01
CA ARG A 267 11.18 -14.16 -12.33
C ARG A 267 12.39 -13.56 -13.03
N ASP A 268 12.91 -14.26 -14.03
CA ASP A 268 14.02 -13.76 -14.83
C ASP A 268 13.62 -12.51 -15.61
N ILE A 269 14.53 -11.54 -15.71
CA ILE A 269 14.41 -10.38 -16.58
C ILE A 269 15.66 -10.36 -17.48
N PRO A 270 15.56 -10.81 -18.74
CA PRO A 270 16.69 -10.79 -19.66
C PRO A 270 17.18 -9.37 -19.93
N ALA A 271 18.45 -9.21 -20.28
CA ALA A 271 19.03 -7.93 -20.67
C ALA A 271 18.21 -7.25 -21.78
N GLY A 272 17.95 -5.96 -21.63
CA GLY A 272 17.13 -5.16 -22.54
C GLY A 272 15.61 -5.30 -22.35
N GLN A 273 15.14 -6.26 -21.53
CA GLN A 273 13.72 -6.45 -21.25
C GLN A 273 13.25 -5.69 -20.01
N SER A 274 11.93 -5.53 -19.91
CA SER A 274 11.28 -4.91 -18.77
C SER A 274 10.30 -5.87 -18.08
N ALA A 275 10.16 -5.72 -16.77
CA ALA A 275 9.10 -6.38 -16.01
C ALA A 275 8.34 -5.33 -15.17
N THR A 276 7.01 -5.41 -15.21
CA THR A 276 6.11 -4.50 -14.50
C THR A 276 5.30 -5.24 -13.45
N ALA A 277 5.07 -4.60 -12.31
CA ALA A 277 4.23 -5.06 -11.22
C ALA A 277 3.23 -3.98 -10.79
N HIS A 278 1.99 -4.40 -10.52
CA HIS A 278 0.89 -3.53 -10.08
C HIS A 278 0.55 -3.81 -8.63
N ALA A 279 0.42 -2.75 -7.85
CA ALA A 279 0.03 -2.80 -6.44
C ALA A 279 -0.97 -1.70 -6.10
N ARG A 280 -1.77 -1.93 -5.06
CA ARG A 280 -2.74 -0.98 -4.52
C ARG A 280 -2.73 -0.97 -3.00
N LEU A 281 -2.89 0.21 -2.43
CA LEU A 281 -3.24 0.45 -1.02
C LEU A 281 -4.71 0.87 -0.94
N VAL A 282 -5.44 0.35 0.04
CA VAL A 282 -6.75 0.88 0.47
C VAL A 282 -6.72 1.10 1.99
N VAL A 283 -7.21 2.24 2.47
CA VAL A 283 -7.37 2.50 3.91
C VAL A 283 -8.80 2.94 4.20
N ALA A 284 -9.56 2.12 4.91
CA ALA A 284 -10.97 2.35 5.19
C ALA A 284 -11.32 2.03 6.66
N LYS A 285 -12.55 2.36 7.08
CA LYS A 285 -13.10 1.97 8.38
C LYS A 285 -14.04 0.79 8.26
N ASP A 286 -14.05 -0.05 9.30
CA ASP A 286 -15.03 -1.10 9.58
C ASP A 286 -15.27 -2.06 8.40
N LEU A 287 -14.21 -2.26 7.61
CA LEU A 287 -14.27 -3.05 6.40
C LEU A 287 -14.30 -4.54 6.76
N SER A 288 -15.35 -5.25 6.35
CA SER A 288 -15.49 -6.69 6.56
C SER A 288 -14.55 -7.50 5.64
N ASP A 289 -14.31 -8.76 5.98
CA ASP A 289 -13.51 -9.67 5.14
C ASP A 289 -14.06 -9.79 3.72
N ARG A 290 -15.39 -9.89 3.59
CA ARG A 290 -16.07 -9.91 2.29
C ARG A 290 -15.78 -8.63 1.50
N GLN A 291 -15.95 -7.46 2.12
CA GLN A 291 -15.65 -6.19 1.47
C GLN A 291 -14.18 -6.06 1.09
N ALA A 292 -13.25 -6.65 1.86
CA ALA A 292 -11.83 -6.66 1.50
C ALA A 292 -11.57 -7.45 0.22
N VAL A 293 -12.22 -8.61 0.09
CA VAL A 293 -12.16 -9.42 -1.14
C VAL A 293 -12.80 -8.67 -2.31
N GLU A 294 -13.96 -8.03 -2.11
CA GLU A 294 -14.61 -7.21 -3.15
C GLU A 294 -13.71 -6.05 -3.63
N ARG A 295 -12.99 -5.37 -2.71
CA ARG A 295 -12.00 -4.34 -3.08
C ARG A 295 -10.85 -4.92 -3.91
N TYR A 296 -10.40 -6.13 -3.57
CA TYR A 296 -9.36 -6.83 -4.31
C TYR A 296 -9.81 -7.23 -5.72
N GLU A 297 -11.01 -7.80 -5.85
CA GLU A 297 -11.59 -8.14 -7.15
C GLU A 297 -11.78 -6.92 -8.03
N GLN A 298 -12.20 -5.79 -7.45
CA GLN A 298 -12.31 -4.52 -8.19
C GLN A 298 -10.95 -4.05 -8.71
N PHE A 299 -9.91 -4.13 -7.88
CA PHE A 299 -8.54 -3.83 -8.31
C PHE A 299 -8.10 -4.70 -9.49
N LEU A 300 -8.39 -6.00 -9.47
CA LEU A 300 -8.03 -6.88 -10.59
C LEU A 300 -8.76 -6.51 -11.88
N LYS A 301 -10.03 -6.10 -11.79
CA LYS A 301 -10.79 -5.59 -12.94
C LYS A 301 -10.20 -4.29 -13.49
N ASP A 302 -9.82 -3.37 -12.61
CA ASP A 302 -9.20 -2.10 -12.99
C ASP A 302 -7.87 -2.33 -13.72
N VAL A 303 -6.98 -3.16 -13.17
CA VAL A 303 -5.69 -3.48 -13.81
C VAL A 303 -5.88 -4.18 -15.16
N ALA A 304 -6.85 -5.09 -15.28
CA ALA A 304 -7.14 -5.77 -16.53
C ALA A 304 -7.61 -4.80 -17.62
N ARG A 305 -8.46 -3.83 -17.26
CA ARG A 305 -8.90 -2.76 -18.16
C ARG A 305 -7.73 -1.88 -18.61
N ASP A 306 -6.87 -1.49 -17.68
CA ASP A 306 -5.77 -0.55 -17.96
C ASP A 306 -4.62 -1.21 -18.75
N SER A 307 -4.51 -2.55 -18.69
CA SER A 307 -3.55 -3.35 -19.45
C SER A 307 -4.04 -3.75 -20.85
N ALA A 308 -5.32 -3.52 -21.19
CA ALA A 308 -5.86 -3.87 -22.49
C ALA A 308 -5.24 -2.99 -23.59
N PRO A 309 -5.02 -3.52 -24.82
CA PRO A 309 -4.62 -2.70 -25.95
C PRO A 309 -5.63 -1.56 -26.13
N LYS A 310 -5.15 -0.32 -26.16
CA LYS A 310 -6.01 0.80 -26.55
C LYS A 310 -6.37 0.64 -28.03
N PRO A 311 -7.64 0.81 -28.40
CA PRO A 311 -8.08 0.71 -29.80
C PRO A 311 -7.39 1.74 -30.69
#